data_AF-A0A800DS46-F1
#
_entry.id   AF-A0A800DS46-F1
#
_cell.length_a   1.000
_cell.length_b   1.000
_cell.length_c   1.000
_cell.angle_alpha   90.00
_cell.angle_beta   90.00
_cell.angle_gamma   90.00
#
_symmetry.space_group_name_H-M   'P 1'
#
loop_
_entity.id
_entity.type
_entity.pdbx_description
1 polymer ?
#
loop_
_entity_poly.entity_id
_entity_poly.type
_entity_poly.pdbx_seq_one_letter_code
_entity_poly.pdbx_strand_id
1 'polypeptide(L)'
;MTCPRLIEVALPIREISAESVRDKSLRHGHISTLHLWWARRPLAASRAIVFASLVPDPDNPECPPEFRNAVERLPKDEIPSILRAYRRGRQW
;
A
#
# COMPACT_ATOMS: atom_id res chain seq x y z
N MET A 1 -14.04 21.36 0.93
CA MET A 1 -13.00 20.71 1.74
C MET A 1 -12.19 19.83 0.80
N THR A 2 -10.98 19.40 1.16
CA THR A 2 -10.12 18.62 0.25
C THR A 2 -10.22 17.14 0.61
N CYS A 3 -10.40 16.28 -0.39
CA CYS A 3 -10.31 14.83 -0.20
C CYS A 3 -8.96 14.45 0.45
N PRO A 4 -8.96 13.72 1.60
CA PRO A 4 -7.75 13.30 2.28
C PRO A 4 -6.95 12.32 1.43
N ARG A 5 -5.65 12.21 1.72
CA ARG A 5 -4.79 11.24 1.04
C ARG A 5 -5.03 9.85 1.60
N LEU A 6 -4.83 8.82 0.77
CA LEU A 6 -5.05 7.43 1.17
C LEU A 6 -4.20 7.06 2.41
N ILE A 7 -2.96 7.54 2.47
CA ILE A 7 -2.06 7.28 3.61
C ILE A 7 -2.60 7.78 4.97
N GLU A 8 -3.45 8.80 4.98
CA GLU A 8 -4.02 9.39 6.19
C GLU A 8 -5.21 8.59 6.73
N VAL A 9 -5.84 7.78 5.87
CA VAL A 9 -7.09 7.08 6.18
C VAL A 9 -6.90 5.58 6.26
N ALA A 10 -6.25 4.99 5.25
CA ALA A 10 -6.15 3.55 5.10
C ALA A 10 -4.82 3.16 4.44
N LEU A 11 -3.94 2.54 5.22
CA LEU A 11 -2.71 1.94 4.72
C LEU A 11 -2.62 0.47 5.15
N PRO A 12 -2.52 -0.50 4.23
CA PRO A 12 -2.47 -1.92 4.55
C PRO A 12 -1.11 -2.36 5.09
N ILE A 13 -0.78 -1.95 6.31
CA ILE A 13 0.55 -2.16 6.92
C ILE A 13 0.89 -3.65 7.00
N ARG A 14 -0.07 -4.51 7.32
CA ARG A 14 0.15 -5.94 7.50
C ARG A 14 0.62 -6.61 6.20
N GLU A 15 -0.04 -6.30 5.09
CA GLU A 15 0.25 -6.88 3.79
C GLU A 15 1.52 -6.28 3.18
N ILE A 16 1.71 -4.97 3.33
CA ILE A 16 2.97 -4.31 2.97
C ILE A 16 4.15 -4.94 3.72
N SER A 17 3.98 -5.24 5.01
CA SER A 17 5.02 -5.85 5.84
C SER A 17 5.29 -7.29 5.41
N ALA A 18 4.24 -8.09 5.15
CA ALA A 18 4.38 -9.45 4.67
C ALA A 18 5.15 -9.52 3.34
N GLU A 19 4.83 -8.63 2.39
CA GLU A 19 5.53 -8.57 1.10
C GLU A 19 6.97 -8.04 1.26
N SER A 20 7.20 -7.10 2.18
CA SER A 20 8.56 -6.62 2.49
C SER A 20 9.45 -7.71 3.11
N VAL A 21 8.87 -8.61 3.91
CA VAL A 21 9.57 -9.78 4.46
C VAL A 21 9.87 -10.79 3.35
N ARG A 22 8.91 -11.04 2.45
CA ARG A 22 9.12 -11.90 1.28
C ARG A 22 10.27 -11.38 0.41
N ASP A 23 10.28 -10.09 0.08
CA ASP A 23 11.33 -9.46 -0.74
C ASP A 23 12.73 -9.62 -0.10
N LYS A 24 12.81 -9.51 1.24
CA LYS A 24 14.04 -9.78 1.99
C LYS A 24 14.53 -11.23 1.84
N SER A 25 13.61 -12.19 1.85
CA SER A 25 13.91 -13.63 1.84
C SER A 25 14.36 -14.18 0.47
N LEU A 26 14.31 -13.38 -0.60
CA LEU A 26 14.70 -13.83 -1.93
C LEU A 26 16.21 -13.83 -2.17
N ARG A 27 16.99 -13.13 -1.32
CA ARG A 27 18.42 -12.88 -1.56
C ARG A 27 19.25 -13.34 -0.37
N HIS A 28 19.82 -14.53 -0.46
CA HIS A 28 20.69 -15.11 0.56
C HIS A 28 22.13 -15.27 0.03
N GLY A 29 23.13 -14.86 0.82
CA GLY A 29 24.52 -15.27 0.63
C GLY A 29 25.37 -14.51 -0.40
N HIS A 30 24.85 -13.46 -1.04
CA HIS A 30 25.65 -12.67 -2.00
C HIS A 30 26.27 -11.44 -1.33
N ILE A 31 27.56 -11.13 -1.60
CA ILE A 31 28.27 -9.97 -1.00
C ILE A 31 27.53 -8.66 -1.30
N SER A 32 26.86 -8.57 -2.45
CA SER A 32 26.01 -7.42 -2.78
C SER A 32 24.80 -7.26 -1.87
N THR A 33 24.53 -8.16 -0.92
CA THR A 33 23.45 -7.98 0.09
C THR A 33 23.94 -7.33 1.39
N LEU A 34 25.26 -7.15 1.56
CA LEU A 34 25.86 -6.54 2.76
C LEU A 34 25.37 -5.10 3.00
N HIS A 35 25.19 -4.32 1.91
CA HIS A 35 24.71 -2.93 1.96
C HIS A 35 23.32 -2.79 2.63
N LEU A 36 22.54 -3.88 2.69
CA LEU A 36 21.25 -3.86 3.37
C LEU A 36 21.41 -3.53 4.86
N TRP A 37 22.51 -3.89 5.54
CA TRP A 37 22.67 -3.58 6.96
C TRP A 37 22.67 -2.09 7.27
N TRP A 38 23.26 -1.27 6.40
CA TRP A 38 23.33 0.18 6.59
C TRP A 38 22.19 0.96 5.92
N ALA A 39 21.52 0.39 4.92
CA ALA A 39 20.47 1.10 4.18
C ALA A 39 19.39 0.15 3.61
N ARG A 40 18.52 -0.41 4.46
CA ARG A 40 17.36 -1.17 3.98
C ARG A 40 16.28 -0.24 3.41
N ARG A 41 15.98 -0.41 2.12
CA ARG A 41 14.80 0.19 1.46
C ARG A 41 13.89 -0.93 0.93
N PRO A 42 12.99 -1.49 1.76
CA PRO A 42 12.05 -2.51 1.32
C PRO A 42 11.17 -1.95 0.20
N LEU A 43 11.27 -2.54 -1.00
CA LEU A 43 10.68 -1.98 -2.20
C LEU A 43 9.14 -1.92 -2.11
N ALA A 44 8.53 -2.94 -1.51
CA ALA A 44 7.09 -2.99 -1.28
C ALA A 44 6.61 -1.81 -0.41
N ALA A 45 7.26 -1.56 0.73
CA ALA A 45 6.89 -0.46 1.61
C ALA A 45 7.15 0.91 0.97
N SER A 46 8.32 1.12 0.35
CA SER A 46 8.62 2.40 -0.30
C SER A 46 7.62 2.74 -1.42
N ARG A 47 7.26 1.76 -2.25
CA ARG A 47 6.27 1.96 -3.32
C ARG A 47 4.87 2.23 -2.76
N ALA A 48 4.45 1.47 -1.76
CA ALA A 48 3.14 1.65 -1.14
C ALA A 48 3.00 3.02 -0.46
N ILE A 49 4.02 3.47 0.27
CA ILE A 49 4.02 4.78 0.93
C ILE A 49 3.94 5.90 -0.12
N VAL A 50 4.82 5.90 -1.12
CA VAL A 50 4.83 6.93 -2.17
C VAL A 50 3.49 6.98 -2.90
N PHE A 51 2.94 5.83 -3.26
CA PHE A 51 1.63 5.76 -3.90
C PHE A 51 0.53 6.34 -2.99
N ALA A 52 0.43 5.88 -1.75
CA ALA A 52 -0.61 6.29 -0.80
C ALA A 52 -0.51 7.78 -0.42
N SER A 53 0.68 8.39 -0.46
CA SER A 53 0.85 9.83 -0.27
C SER A 53 0.33 10.67 -1.43
N LEU A 54 0.28 10.10 -2.64
CA LEU A 54 -0.10 10.82 -3.85
C LEU A 54 -1.59 10.65 -4.21
N VAL A 55 -2.21 9.51 -3.88
CA VAL A 55 -3.60 9.26 -4.27
C VAL A 55 -4.62 9.77 -3.25
N PRO A 56 -5.78 10.27 -3.71
CA PRO A 56 -6.91 10.55 -2.83
C PRO A 56 -7.51 9.26 -2.30
N ASP A 57 -8.21 9.34 -1.16
CA ASP A 57 -8.97 8.20 -0.65
C ASP A 57 -10.19 7.89 -1.55
N PRO A 58 -10.26 6.70 -2.21
CA PRO A 58 -11.36 6.35 -3.10
C PRO A 58 -12.72 6.24 -2.39
N ASP A 59 -12.72 5.95 -1.08
CA ASP A 59 -13.93 5.82 -0.27
C ASP A 59 -14.51 7.18 0.16
N ASN A 60 -13.78 8.29 -0.03
CA ASN A 60 -14.26 9.61 0.35
C ASN A 60 -15.31 10.14 -0.67
N PRO A 61 -16.44 10.73 -0.22
CA PRO A 61 -17.43 11.33 -1.12
C PRO A 61 -16.86 12.44 -2.03
N GLU A 62 -15.85 13.20 -1.58
CA GLU A 62 -15.16 14.25 -2.34
C GLU A 62 -14.06 13.72 -3.28
N CYS A 63 -13.87 12.41 -3.39
CA CYS A 63 -12.90 11.82 -4.31
C CYS A 63 -13.30 12.08 -5.77
N PRO A 64 -12.35 12.46 -6.65
CA PRO A 64 -12.60 12.58 -8.08
C PRO A 64 -13.26 11.31 -8.66
N PRO A 65 -14.38 11.42 -9.38
CA PRO A 65 -15.13 10.28 -9.88
C PRO A 65 -14.31 9.44 -10.86
N GLU A 66 -13.43 10.06 -11.65
CA GLU A 66 -12.55 9.36 -12.59
C GLU A 66 -11.59 8.41 -11.86
N PHE A 67 -11.04 8.86 -10.73
CA PHE A 67 -10.14 8.04 -9.92
C PHE A 67 -10.89 6.89 -9.25
N ARG A 68 -12.06 7.16 -8.65
CA ARG A 68 -12.89 6.12 -8.03
C ARG A 68 -13.24 5.02 -9.03
N ASN A 69 -13.70 5.41 -10.23
CA ASN A 69 -14.05 4.46 -11.30
C ASN A 69 -12.82 3.65 -11.77
N ALA A 70 -11.65 4.28 -11.82
CA ALA A 70 -10.41 3.59 -12.16
C ALA A 70 -10.01 2.54 -11.10
N VAL A 71 -10.16 2.87 -9.81
CA VAL A 71 -9.88 1.94 -8.70
C VAL A 71 -10.82 0.74 -8.71
N GLU A 72 -12.07 0.92 -9.13
CA GLU A 72 -13.04 -0.19 -9.26
C GLU A 72 -12.75 -1.08 -10.48
N ARG A 73 -12.25 -0.50 -11.58
CA ARG A 73 -12.04 -1.21 -12.85
C ARG A 73 -10.71 -1.96 -12.95
N LEU A 74 -9.63 -1.38 -12.43
CA LEU A 74 -8.26 -1.85 -12.63
C LEU A 74 -7.72 -2.99 -11.74
N PRO A 75 -8.40 -3.49 -10.67
CA PRO A 75 -7.88 -4.64 -9.91
C PRO A 75 -7.70 -5.86 -10.83
N LYS A 76 -6.50 -6.45 -10.82
CA LYS A 76 -6.21 -7.68 -11.56
C LYS A 76 -6.91 -8.92 -10.97
N ASP A 77 -7.11 -8.92 -9.65
CA ASP A 77 -7.65 -10.02 -8.88
C ASP A 77 -8.78 -9.52 -7.96
N GLU A 78 -9.69 -10.41 -7.56
CA GLU A 78 -10.65 -10.11 -6.49
C GLU A 78 -9.91 -9.75 -5.21
N ILE A 79 -10.22 -8.59 -4.63
CA ILE A 79 -9.61 -8.15 -3.37
C ILE A 79 -9.94 -9.19 -2.29
N PRO A 80 -8.92 -9.86 -1.70
CA PRO A 80 -9.12 -10.83 -0.63
C PRO A 80 -10.04 -10.28 0.46
N SER A 81 -10.94 -11.11 0.99
CA SER A 81 -11.90 -10.70 2.02
C SER A 81 -11.23 -10.03 3.22
N ILE A 82 -10.01 -10.43 3.56
CA ILE A 82 -9.21 -9.86 4.64
C ILE A 82 -8.72 -8.42 4.36
N LEU A 83 -8.54 -8.07 3.09
CA LEU A 83 -8.13 -6.75 2.63
C LEU A 83 -9.30 -5.77 2.51
N ARG A 84 -10.55 -6.26 2.43
CA ARG A 84 -11.75 -5.40 2.51
C ARG A 84 -11.87 -4.66 3.84
N ALA A 85 -11.13 -5.10 4.85
CA ALA A 85 -11.17 -4.54 6.20
C ALA A 85 -10.50 -3.16 6.34
N TYR A 86 -9.84 -2.66 5.29
CA TYR A 86 -9.28 -1.31 5.18
C TYR A 86 -10.27 -0.27 4.62
N ARG A 87 -11.50 -0.70 4.25
CA ARG A 87 -12.60 0.21 3.89
C ARG A 87 -12.94 1.09 5.10
N ARG A 88 -13.12 2.39 4.86
CA ARG A 88 -13.43 3.39 5.89
C ARG A 88 -14.60 2.91 6.78
N GLY A 89 -14.42 2.87 8.11
CA GLY A 89 -15.51 2.53 9.06
C GLY A 89 -15.20 1.63 10.26
N ARG A 90 -13.94 1.32 10.60
CA ARG A 90 -13.64 0.62 11.86
C ARG A 90 -13.26 1.58 12.97
N GLN A 91 -14.09 1.58 14.02
CA GLN A 91 -13.72 2.05 15.34
C GLN A 91 -12.60 1.13 15.84
N TRP A 92 -11.47 1.72 16.22
CA TRP A 92 -10.39 1.00 16.93
C TRP A 92 -10.85 0.67 18.35
#